data_AF-A0A2D5RNK9-F1
#
_entry.id   AF-A0A2D5RNK9-F1
#
_cell.length_a   1.000
_cell.length_b   1.000
_cell.length_c   1.000
_cell.angle_alpha   90.00
_cell.angle_beta   90.00
_cell.angle_gamma   90.00
#
_symmetry.space_group_name_H-M   'P 1'
#
loop_
_entity.id
_entity.type
_entity.pdbx_description
1 polymer ?
#
loop_
_entity_poly.entity_id
_entity_poly.type
_entity_poly.pdbx_seq_one_letter_code
_entity_poly.pdbx_strand_id
1 'polypeptide(L)'
;MEHILAMQIVGSVALLIGLKMNIDPVGFNKSIFGDVEGIESGESSAMRMAIGGGLLALAMVNIYCSFNIEDAVAAEAILTGTAMGLAAFLVTVAAPKFRGYTDSIPTLPMIVLPTMIAICLYSALM
;
A
#
# COMPACT_ATOMS: atom_id res chain seq x y z
N MET A 1 -5.18 19.94 2.72
CA MET A 1 -6.23 19.04 2.16
C MET A 1 -7.04 18.53 3.33
N GLU A 2 -8.36 18.48 3.24
CA GLU A 2 -9.20 18.01 4.35
C GLU A 2 -8.86 16.56 4.73
N HIS A 3 -8.77 16.26 6.04
CA HIS A 3 -8.29 14.97 6.53
C HIS A 3 -9.17 13.80 6.06
N ILE A 4 -10.49 13.99 6.04
CA ILE A 4 -11.45 12.99 5.57
C ILE A 4 -11.17 12.63 4.11
N LEU A 5 -11.03 13.64 3.24
CA LEU A 5 -10.71 13.42 1.84
C LEU A 5 -9.36 12.70 1.66
N ALA A 6 -8.34 13.06 2.43
CA ALA A 6 -7.04 12.38 2.38
C ALA A 6 -7.16 10.89 2.76
N MET A 7 -7.86 10.58 3.85
CA MET A 7 -8.12 9.20 4.28
C MET A 7 -8.89 8.41 3.21
N GLN A 8 -9.90 9.03 2.58
CA GLN A 8 -10.68 8.39 1.51
C GLN A 8 -9.84 8.10 0.27
N ILE A 9 -9.00 9.04 -0.18
CA ILE A 9 -8.10 8.84 -1.33
C ILE A 9 -7.12 7.71 -1.04
N VAL A 10 -6.42 7.77 0.09
CA VAL A 10 -5.40 6.78 0.46
C VAL A 10 -6.03 5.41 0.68
N GLY A 11 -7.16 5.37 1.38
CA GLY A 11 -7.93 4.14 1.62
C GLY A 11 -8.43 3.51 0.32
N SER A 12 -8.95 4.31 -0.62
CA SER A 12 -9.47 3.80 -1.90
C SER A 12 -8.34 3.26 -2.79
N VAL A 13 -7.20 3.95 -2.86
CA VAL A 13 -6.04 3.46 -3.63
C VAL A 13 -5.51 2.15 -3.03
N ALA A 14 -5.36 2.08 -1.70
CA ALA A 14 -4.95 0.87 -1.01
C ALA A 14 -5.94 -0.29 -1.23
N LEU A 15 -7.25 0.00 -1.23
CA LEU A 15 -8.30 -0.98 -1.52
C LEU A 15 -8.14 -1.57 -2.91
N LEU A 16 -8.02 -0.73 -3.94
CA LEU A 16 -7.90 -1.18 -5.34
C LEU A 16 -6.66 -2.05 -5.56
N ILE A 17 -5.52 -1.66 -4.98
CA ILE A 17 -4.28 -2.42 -5.09
C ILE A 17 -4.40 -3.75 -4.34
N GLY A 18 -4.91 -3.73 -3.11
CA GLY A 18 -5.12 -4.93 -2.30
C GLY A 18 -6.07 -5.92 -2.97
N LEU A 19 -7.14 -5.44 -3.60
CA LEU A 19 -8.06 -6.26 -4.39
C LEU A 19 -7.36 -6.85 -5.61
N LYS A 20 -6.62 -6.05 -6.38
CA LYS A 20 -5.89 -6.57 -7.56
C LYS A 20 -4.89 -7.66 -7.17
N MET A 21 -4.17 -7.51 -6.05
CA MET A 21 -3.24 -8.52 -5.53
C MET A 21 -3.93 -9.81 -5.06
N ASN A 22 -5.21 -9.75 -4.66
CA ASN A 22 -5.97 -10.92 -4.21
C ASN A 22 -6.76 -11.60 -5.34
N ILE A 23 -7.25 -10.84 -6.32
CA ILE A 23 -8.00 -11.36 -7.48
C ILE A 23 -7.05 -11.99 -8.50
N ASP A 24 -5.90 -11.36 -8.76
CA ASP A 24 -4.95 -11.78 -9.79
C ASP A 24 -3.50 -11.64 -9.29
N PRO A 25 -3.09 -12.47 -8.29
CA PRO A 25 -1.73 -12.42 -7.73
C PRO A 25 -0.66 -12.77 -8.76
N VAL A 26 -0.93 -13.71 -9.67
CA VAL A 26 -0.01 -14.14 -10.72
C VAL A 26 0.24 -13.01 -11.71
N GLY A 27 -0.82 -12.41 -12.27
CA GLY A 27 -0.69 -11.28 -13.19
C GLY A 27 -0.02 -10.08 -12.54
N PHE A 28 -0.31 -9.82 -11.25
CA PHE A 28 0.39 -8.78 -10.51
C PHE A 28 1.89 -9.06 -10.38
N ASN A 29 2.28 -10.29 -10.02
CA ASN A 29 3.68 -10.70 -9.96
C ASN A 29 4.37 -10.53 -11.32
N LYS A 30 3.75 -11.03 -12.40
CA LYS A 30 4.29 -10.95 -13.77
C LYS A 30 4.48 -9.51 -14.24
N SER A 31 3.59 -8.59 -13.85
CA SER A 31 3.74 -7.16 -14.17
C SER A 31 4.98 -6.50 -13.55
N ILE A 32 5.55 -7.11 -12.50
CA ILE A 32 6.74 -6.63 -11.80
C ILE A 32 8.00 -7.34 -12.28
N PHE A 33 7.95 -8.67 -12.32
CA PHE A 33 9.14 -9.50 -12.49
C PHE A 33 9.27 -10.09 -13.91
N GLY A 34 8.28 -9.91 -14.78
CA GLY A 34 8.21 -10.61 -16.06
C GLY A 34 7.81 -12.07 -15.89
N ASP A 35 8.08 -12.91 -16.89
CA ASP A 35 7.82 -14.35 -16.80
C ASP A 35 9.10 -15.06 -16.33
N VAL A 36 9.19 -15.30 -15.02
CA VAL A 36 10.37 -15.93 -14.37
C VAL A 36 9.98 -17.24 -13.70
N GLU A 37 10.96 -18.13 -13.55
CA GLU A 37 10.74 -19.44 -12.91
C GLU A 37 10.12 -19.29 -11.51
N GLY A 38 9.09 -20.09 -11.23
CA GLY A 38 8.39 -20.08 -9.95
C GLY A 38 7.38 -18.94 -9.75
N ILE A 39 7.21 -18.03 -10.71
CA ILE A 39 6.28 -16.89 -10.55
C ILE A 39 4.80 -17.30 -10.49
N GLU A 40 4.46 -18.39 -11.17
CA GLU A 40 3.11 -18.98 -11.19
C GLU A 40 2.91 -20.01 -10.06
N SER A 41 3.88 -20.16 -9.15
CA SER A 41 3.74 -21.07 -8.01
C SER A 41 2.62 -20.61 -7.07
N GLY A 42 1.97 -21.58 -6.42
CA GLY A 42 0.94 -21.32 -5.43
C GLY A 42 1.50 -20.56 -4.24
N GLU A 43 2.74 -20.84 -3.83
CA GLU A 43 3.44 -20.21 -2.71
C GLU A 43 3.73 -18.73 -3.00
N SER A 44 4.24 -18.41 -4.19
CA SER A 44 4.47 -17.02 -4.63
C SER A 44 3.15 -16.23 -4.66
N SER A 45 2.10 -16.87 -5.17
CA SER A 45 0.77 -16.28 -5.24
C SER A 45 0.19 -16.05 -3.84
N ALA A 46 0.33 -17.01 -2.93
CA ALA A 46 -0.13 -16.90 -1.55
C ALA A 46 0.58 -15.76 -0.80
N MET A 47 1.89 -15.60 -0.98
CA MET A 47 2.63 -14.48 -0.41
C MET A 47 2.16 -13.14 -0.98
N ARG A 48 1.87 -13.06 -2.28
CA ARG A 48 1.30 -11.84 -2.90
C ARG A 48 -0.07 -11.50 -2.33
N MET A 49 -0.94 -12.49 -2.15
CA MET A 49 -2.25 -12.31 -1.55
C MET A 49 -2.14 -11.80 -0.09
N ALA A 50 -1.22 -12.35 0.70
CA ALA A 50 -0.96 -11.89 2.06
C ALA A 50 -0.50 -10.42 2.11
N ILE A 51 0.40 -10.02 1.20
CA ILE A 51 0.81 -8.62 1.04
C ILE A 51 -0.38 -7.74 0.65
N GLY A 52 -1.21 -8.20 -0.28
CA GLY A 52 -2.46 -7.53 -0.66
C GLY A 52 -3.43 -7.38 0.52
N GLY A 53 -3.53 -8.39 1.38
CA GLY A 53 -4.31 -8.37 2.62
C GLY A 53 -3.87 -7.28 3.60
N GLY A 54 -2.55 -7.02 3.69
CA GLY A 54 -2.02 -5.89 4.46
C GLY A 54 -2.51 -4.53 3.95
N LEU A 55 -2.53 -4.34 2.63
CA LEU A 55 -3.10 -3.13 2.01
C LEU A 55 -4.61 -3.03 2.19
N LEU A 56 -5.34 -4.16 2.11
CA LEU A 56 -6.78 -4.19 2.40
C LEU A 56 -7.06 -3.79 3.86
N ALA A 57 -6.28 -4.26 4.83
CA ALA A 57 -6.42 -3.86 6.22
C ALA A 57 -6.23 -2.34 6.40
N LEU A 58 -5.16 -1.78 5.80
CA LEU A 58 -4.90 -0.34 5.81
C LEU A 58 -6.06 0.46 5.17
N ALA A 59 -6.58 -0.04 4.05
CA ALA A 59 -7.70 0.55 3.34
C ALA A 59 -8.96 0.61 4.21
N MET A 60 -9.31 -0.51 4.85
CA MET A 60 -10.50 -0.60 5.70
C MET A 60 -10.39 0.35 6.89
N VAL A 61 -9.22 0.44 7.53
CA VAL A 61 -9.00 1.39 8.63
C VAL A 61 -9.21 2.83 8.16
N ASN A 62 -8.56 3.24 7.06
CA ASN A 62 -8.66 4.61 6.56
C ASN A 62 -10.08 4.98 6.12
N ILE A 63 -10.75 4.10 5.37
CA ILE A 63 -12.12 4.32 4.92
C ILE A 63 -13.06 4.39 6.12
N TYR A 64 -12.99 3.44 7.05
CA TYR A 64 -13.84 3.42 8.23
C TYR A 64 -13.66 4.69 9.06
N CYS A 65 -12.42 5.06 9.38
CA CYS A 65 -12.11 6.26 10.14
C CYS A 65 -12.59 7.53 9.44
N SER A 66 -12.51 7.61 8.10
CA SER A 66 -12.99 8.78 7.36
C SER A 66 -14.48 9.08 7.52
N PHE A 67 -15.29 8.07 7.87
CA PHE A 67 -16.74 8.24 8.10
C PHE A 67 -17.11 8.34 9.58
N ASN A 68 -16.18 8.05 10.50
CA ASN A 68 -16.49 7.86 11.92
C ASN A 68 -15.68 8.77 12.86
N ILE A 69 -14.73 9.54 12.33
CA ILE A 69 -13.90 10.45 13.12
C ILE A 69 -14.14 11.89 12.67
N GLU A 70 -14.67 12.68 13.60
CA GLU A 70 -14.94 14.11 13.43
C GLU A 70 -13.88 14.98 14.12
N ASP A 71 -13.14 14.41 15.07
CA ASP A 71 -12.08 15.12 15.79
C ASP A 71 -10.83 15.26 14.91
N ALA A 72 -10.39 16.52 14.71
CA ALA A 72 -9.28 16.85 13.83
C ALA A 72 -7.95 16.24 14.33
N VAL A 73 -7.71 16.23 15.64
CA VAL A 73 -6.47 15.68 16.22
C VAL A 73 -6.40 14.17 16.04
N ALA A 74 -7.52 13.47 16.23
CA ALA A 74 -7.62 12.04 15.94
C ALA A 74 -7.41 11.74 14.45
N ALA A 75 -7.97 12.56 13.55
CA ALA A 75 -7.79 12.41 12.11
C ALA A 75 -6.32 12.63 11.69
N GLU A 76 -5.64 13.64 12.25
CA GLU A 76 -4.21 13.89 12.08
C GLU A 76 -3.36 12.69 12.52
N ALA A 77 -3.66 12.13 13.70
CA ALA A 77 -2.94 10.97 14.22
C ALA A 77 -3.07 9.74 13.31
N ILE A 78 -4.25 9.52 12.72
CA ILE A 78 -4.50 8.42 11.78
C ILE A 78 -3.73 8.60 10.49
N LEU A 79 -3.73 9.81 9.91
CA LEU A 79 -2.98 10.10 8.69
C LEU A 79 -1.47 9.97 8.94
N THR A 80 -0.97 10.46 10.08
CA THR A 80 0.43 10.31 10.48
C THR A 80 0.80 8.84 10.65
N GLY A 81 -0.01 8.07 11.37
CA GLY A 81 0.18 6.62 11.53
C GLY A 81 0.11 5.85 10.21
N THR A 82 -0.81 6.24 9.32
CA THR A 82 -0.91 5.68 7.97
C THR A 82 0.33 5.98 7.14
N ALA A 83 0.86 7.20 7.20
CA ALA A 83 2.11 7.58 6.54
C ALA A 83 3.28 6.73 7.05
N MET A 84 3.39 6.53 8.38
CA MET A 84 4.42 5.69 8.97
C MET A 84 4.31 4.22 8.53
N GLY A 85 3.10 3.66 8.53
CA GLY A 85 2.85 2.30 8.07
C GLY A 85 3.19 2.10 6.59
N LEU A 86 2.80 3.06 5.74
CA LEU A 86 3.13 3.06 4.32
C LEU A 86 4.64 3.24 4.09
N ALA A 87 5.33 4.06 4.88
CA ALA A 87 6.78 4.23 4.78
C ALA A 87 7.52 2.94 5.16
N ALA A 88 7.11 2.28 6.24
CA ALA A 88 7.64 0.97 6.60
C ALA A 88 7.41 -0.06 5.48
N PHE A 89 6.22 -0.07 4.87
CA PHE A 89 5.92 -0.95 3.74
C PHE A 89 6.74 -0.62 2.50
N LEU A 90 6.95 0.65 2.18
CA LEU A 90 7.82 1.07 1.06
C LEU A 90 9.25 0.56 1.24
N VAL A 91 9.79 0.62 2.46
CA VAL A 91 11.13 0.08 2.76
C VAL A 91 11.17 -1.43 2.52
N THR A 92 10.17 -2.19 2.94
CA THR A 92 10.15 -3.65 2.72
C THR A 92 9.94 -4.03 1.25
N VAL A 93 9.33 -3.15 0.45
CA VAL A 93 9.19 -3.30 -1.00
C VAL A 93 10.50 -3.00 -1.73
N ALA A 94 11.26 -1.99 -1.28
CA ALA A 94 12.52 -1.60 -1.90
C ALA A 94 13.71 -2.50 -1.46
N ALA A 95 13.70 -2.98 -0.21
CA ALA A 95 14.79 -3.73 0.39
C ALA A 95 15.23 -4.99 -0.39
N PRO A 96 14.34 -5.80 -1.01
CA PRO A 96 14.74 -6.99 -1.75
C PRO A 96 15.79 -6.73 -2.82
N LYS A 97 15.71 -5.59 -3.52
CA LYS A 97 16.70 -5.19 -4.53
C LYS A 97 18.07 -4.91 -3.91
N PHE A 98 18.11 -4.10 -2.87
CA PHE A 98 19.37 -3.74 -2.19
C PHE A 98 19.99 -4.89 -1.40
N ARG A 99 19.19 -5.91 -1.06
CA ARG A 99 19.63 -7.14 -0.39
C ARG A 99 20.00 -8.26 -1.37
N GLY A 100 19.91 -8.03 -2.68
CA GLY A 100 20.31 -9.00 -3.71
C GLY A 100 19.32 -10.16 -3.92
N TYR A 101 18.06 -10.03 -3.48
CA TYR A 101 17.04 -11.05 -3.72
C TYR A 101 16.34 -10.91 -5.07
N THR A 102 16.44 -9.76 -5.73
CA THR A 102 15.88 -9.52 -7.06
C THR A 102 16.58 -8.36 -7.77
N ASP A 103 16.71 -8.42 -9.08
CA ASP A 103 17.20 -7.30 -9.90
C ASP A 103 16.08 -6.30 -10.26
N SER A 104 14.82 -6.75 -10.13
CA SER A 104 13.63 -5.97 -10.45
C SER A 104 13.26 -5.06 -9.29
N ILE A 105 12.80 -3.85 -9.60
CA ILE A 105 12.14 -2.99 -8.62
C ILE A 105 10.67 -2.84 -9.02
N PRO A 106 9.71 -3.02 -8.11
CA PRO A 106 8.31 -2.88 -8.44
C PRO A 106 7.96 -1.40 -8.64
N THR A 107 8.11 -0.92 -9.87
CA THR A 107 7.97 0.50 -10.25
C THR A 107 6.64 1.10 -9.80
N LEU A 108 5.53 0.37 -9.97
CA LEU A 108 4.21 0.85 -9.57
C LEU A 108 4.14 1.12 -8.05
N PRO A 109 4.44 0.16 -7.15
CA PRO A 109 4.59 0.45 -5.72
C PRO A 109 5.57 1.58 -5.39
N MET A 110 6.70 1.68 -6.09
CA MET A 110 7.69 2.75 -5.88
C MET A 110 7.17 4.15 -6.22
N ILE A 111 6.09 4.26 -6.99
CA ILE A 111 5.43 5.54 -7.27
C ILE A 111 4.26 5.73 -6.33
N VAL A 112 3.39 4.72 -6.22
CA VAL A 112 2.11 4.86 -5.51
C VAL A 112 2.29 4.98 -3.99
N LEU A 113 3.21 4.22 -3.38
CA LEU A 113 3.42 4.30 -1.93
C LEU A 113 3.97 5.67 -1.50
N PRO A 114 5.03 6.24 -2.13
CA PRO A 114 5.45 7.62 -1.83
C PRO A 114 4.35 8.66 -2.04
N THR A 115 3.53 8.54 -3.09
CA THR A 115 2.42 9.46 -3.32
C THR A 115 1.40 9.42 -2.18
N MET A 116 0.99 8.23 -1.73
CA MET A 116 0.07 8.11 -0.59
C MET A 116 0.69 8.64 0.71
N ILE A 117 1.98 8.38 0.95
CA ILE A 117 2.71 8.95 2.10
C ILE A 117 2.67 10.49 2.05
N ALA A 118 2.96 11.07 0.89
CA ALA A 118 2.95 12.51 0.71
C ALA A 118 1.54 13.11 0.93
N ILE A 119 0.48 12.45 0.46
CA ILE A 119 -0.90 12.87 0.70
C ILE A 119 -1.22 12.86 2.20
N CYS A 120 -0.87 11.77 2.90
CA CYS A 120 -1.08 11.67 4.35
C CYS A 120 -0.35 12.77 5.11
N LEU A 121 0.95 12.97 4.85
CA LEU A 121 1.75 13.97 5.55
C LEU A 121 1.32 15.40 5.21
N TYR A 122 1.01 15.67 3.94
CA TYR A 122 0.51 16.99 3.54
C TYR A 122 -0.81 17.33 4.22
N SER A 123 -1.72 16.37 4.35
CA SER A 123 -2.99 16.60 5.03
C SER A 123 -2.83 16.64 6.55
N ALA A 124 -1.93 15.86 7.15
CA ALA A 124 -1.72 15.87 8.60
C ALA A 124 -1.02 17.14 9.10
N LEU A 125 -0.10 17.72 8.32
CA LEU A 125 0.74 18.84 8.76
C LEU A 125 0.17 20.24 8.42
N MET A 126 -0.92 20.31 7.65
CA MET A 126 -1.50 21.56 7.11
C MET A 126 -2.96 21.70 7.51
#